data_AF-A0A952V267-F1
#
_entry.id   AF-A0A952V267-F1
#
_cell.length_a   1.000
_cell.length_b   1.000
_cell.length_c   1.000
_cell.angle_alpha   90.00
_cell.angle_beta   90.00
_cell.angle_gamma   90.00
#
_symmetry.space_group_name_H-M   'P 1'
#
loop_
_entity.id
_entity.type
_entity.pdbx_description
1 polymer ?
#
loop_
_entity_poly.entity_id
_entity_poly.type
_entity_poly.pdbx_seq_one_letter_code
_entity_poly.pdbx_strand_id
1 'polypeptide(L)'
;MRGVVLGVLGAASLAVAASVGFGCGGESSATANAKLPEGVRSQSIEHEACSESGHRVEQVDVNNDGRPDIKRVYEGNHEVCRISDLNRDGKPDMFEYYDTAGNLRRREADYDDNGIVNSIEIYENGKIVRAELDATSQGRIDTWDTFDASGKRTKRERDTNGDGRVDQWWTYEGDKVTIASDKNGDGKPDPDSIVTLGGSGGGGSAAAAPADAGLPPPPAPPSAPGSEPEPPSPSPAAVPDAGPPRRGGAQR
;
A
#
# COMPACT_ATOMS: atom_id res chain seq x y z
N MET A 1 -5.30 -67.29 55.13
CA MET A 1 -5.32 -67.17 56.61
C MET A 1 -5.63 -65.72 56.96
N ARG A 2 -6.62 -65.51 57.86
CA ARG A 2 -6.79 -64.38 58.81
C ARG A 2 -6.48 -62.97 58.26
N GLY A 3 -7.43 -62.06 58.01
CA GLY A 3 -8.43 -61.52 58.93
C GLY A 3 -7.92 -60.23 59.59
N VAL A 4 -8.82 -59.28 59.93
CA VAL A 4 -8.66 -58.07 60.81
C VAL A 4 -8.21 -56.80 60.05
N VAL A 5 -8.76 -55.58 60.16
CA VAL A 5 -9.88 -54.90 60.90
C VAL A 5 -10.12 -53.54 60.19
N LEU A 6 -11.36 -53.14 59.87
CA LEU A 6 -12.29 -52.24 60.59
C LEU A 6 -11.77 -50.82 60.96
N GLY A 7 -12.53 -49.80 60.56
CA GLY A 7 -12.42 -48.41 61.04
C GLY A 7 -12.95 -47.38 60.01
N VAL A 8 -14.25 -47.30 59.71
CA VAL A 8 -15.33 -46.58 60.45
C VAL A 8 -15.36 -45.06 60.20
N LEU A 9 -16.37 -44.71 59.39
CA LEU A 9 -17.31 -43.57 59.42
C LEU A 9 -16.88 -42.11 59.19
N GLY A 10 -17.64 -41.50 58.27
CA GLY A 10 -17.85 -40.06 58.06
C GLY A 10 -18.40 -39.79 56.66
N ALA A 11 -19.53 -40.40 56.26
CA ALA A 11 -20.83 -39.72 56.16
C ALA A 11 -20.72 -38.30 55.54
N ALA A 12 -20.97 -38.18 54.24
CA ALA A 12 -22.21 -37.63 53.66
C ALA A 12 -22.05 -36.11 53.38
N SER A 13 -22.30 -35.57 52.20
CA SER A 13 -23.41 -35.83 51.29
C SER A 13 -23.17 -35.20 49.90
N LEU A 14 -23.76 -35.85 48.89
CA LEU A 14 -24.32 -35.33 47.62
C LEU A 14 -23.39 -34.52 46.69
N ALA A 15 -22.95 -35.07 45.56
CA ALA A 15 -23.69 -35.21 44.29
C ALA A 15 -24.19 -33.84 43.77
N VAL A 16 -23.79 -33.37 42.59
CA VAL A 16 -24.20 -33.92 41.28
C VAL A 16 -23.11 -33.64 40.23
N ALA A 17 -22.75 -34.68 39.48
CA ALA A 17 -22.10 -34.55 38.19
C ALA A 17 -23.14 -34.21 37.13
N ALA A 18 -22.91 -33.14 36.37
CA ALA A 18 -23.57 -32.90 35.09
C ALA A 18 -22.50 -32.47 34.09
N SER A 19 -22.08 -33.42 33.26
CA SER A 19 -21.32 -33.18 32.05
C SER A 19 -22.18 -32.39 31.06
N VAL A 20 -21.72 -31.20 30.67
CA VAL A 20 -22.19 -30.52 29.47
C VAL A 20 -20.96 -30.11 28.67
N GLY A 21 -20.76 -30.77 27.53
CA GLY A 21 -19.86 -30.29 26.51
C GLY A 21 -20.48 -29.06 25.85
N PHE A 22 -19.70 -27.99 25.74
CA PHE A 22 -19.92 -26.92 24.80
C PHE A 22 -18.67 -26.80 23.92
N GLY A 23 -18.85 -27.11 22.65
CA GLY A 23 -18.02 -26.54 21.59
C GLY A 23 -18.50 -25.14 21.23
N CYS A 24 -17.81 -24.54 20.25
CA CYS A 24 -17.89 -23.15 19.76
C CYS A 24 -17.19 -22.15 20.69
N GLY A 25 -16.38 -21.22 20.19
CA GLY A 25 -16.04 -20.83 18.83
C GLY A 25 -14.98 -19.73 18.94
N GLY A 26 -14.17 -19.54 17.90
CA GLY A 26 -13.12 -18.53 17.90
C GLY A 26 -13.66 -17.17 18.27
N GLU A 27 -12.99 -16.52 19.23
CA GLU A 27 -13.07 -15.07 19.38
C GLU A 27 -12.35 -14.46 18.18
N SER A 28 -13.11 -14.28 17.11
CA SER A 28 -12.79 -13.29 16.09
C SER A 28 -12.54 -11.98 16.83
N SER A 29 -11.32 -11.45 16.66
CA SER A 29 -10.92 -10.13 17.10
C SER A 29 -11.88 -9.10 16.49
N ALA A 30 -12.92 -8.76 17.23
CA ALA A 30 -13.83 -7.68 16.93
C ALA A 30 -13.50 -6.52 17.86
N THR A 31 -12.27 -5.99 17.76
CA THR A 31 -12.00 -4.61 18.18
C THR A 31 -12.72 -3.70 17.19
N ALA A 32 -13.97 -3.41 17.53
CA ALA A 32 -14.81 -2.46 16.84
C ALA A 32 -14.10 -1.12 16.68
N ASN A 33 -14.23 -0.53 15.50
CA ASN A 33 -13.90 0.87 15.19
C ASN A 33 -14.56 1.82 16.20
N ALA A 34 -13.91 2.10 17.32
CA ALA A 34 -14.28 3.22 18.16
C ALA A 34 -13.99 4.49 17.37
N LYS A 35 -15.01 5.33 17.16
CA LYS A 35 -14.82 6.64 16.54
C LYS A 35 -13.83 7.43 17.41
N LEU A 36 -12.68 7.78 16.85
CA LEU A 36 -11.68 8.59 17.55
C LEU A 36 -12.31 9.93 17.99
N PRO A 37 -11.82 10.52 19.11
CA PRO A 37 -12.22 11.86 19.51
C PRO A 37 -12.02 12.88 18.38
N GLU A 38 -12.77 13.97 18.39
CA GLU A 38 -12.61 15.03 17.40
C GLU A 38 -11.16 15.56 17.38
N GLY A 39 -10.63 15.77 16.18
CA GLY A 39 -9.24 16.17 15.95
C GLY A 39 -8.20 15.04 16.08
N VAL A 40 -8.55 13.86 16.59
CA VAL A 40 -7.64 12.72 16.72
C VAL A 40 -7.65 11.86 15.45
N ARG A 41 -6.46 11.51 14.96
CA ARG A 41 -6.27 10.62 13.81
C ARG A 41 -5.40 9.42 14.18
N SER A 42 -5.57 8.30 13.49
CA SER A 42 -4.70 7.13 13.70
C SER A 42 -3.32 7.40 13.13
N GLN A 43 -2.28 7.04 13.88
CA GLN A 43 -0.88 7.23 13.51
C GLN A 43 -0.18 5.92 13.15
N SER A 44 -0.92 4.81 13.21
CA SER A 44 -0.43 3.49 12.85
C SER A 44 -0.19 3.39 11.35
N ILE A 45 0.99 2.90 10.98
CA ILE A 45 1.25 2.39 9.64
C ILE A 45 0.82 0.92 9.66
N GLU A 46 -0.39 0.66 9.17
CA GLU A 46 -0.95 -0.69 9.15
C GLU A 46 -0.70 -1.33 7.78
N HIS A 47 0.37 -2.14 7.69
CA HIS A 47 0.68 -2.89 6.48
C HIS A 47 -0.33 -4.02 6.26
N GLU A 48 -0.94 -4.07 5.08
CA GLU A 48 -1.79 -5.18 4.67
C GLU A 48 -0.94 -6.34 4.10
N ALA A 49 -1.03 -7.55 4.65
CA ALA A 49 -0.19 -8.64 4.14
C ALA A 49 -0.59 -9.08 2.71
N CYS A 50 0.38 -9.14 1.80
CA CYS A 50 0.24 -9.80 0.50
C CYS A 50 0.66 -11.29 0.61
N SER A 51 -0.30 -12.17 0.87
CA SER A 51 -0.01 -13.59 1.12
C SER A 51 0.35 -14.37 -0.14
N GLU A 52 1.62 -14.77 -0.29
CA GLU A 52 2.08 -15.67 -1.36
C GLU A 52 1.62 -17.14 -1.13
N SER A 53 1.39 -17.53 0.13
CA SER A 53 1.15 -18.93 0.50
C SER A 53 -0.22 -19.41 0.03
N GLY A 54 -0.26 -20.53 -0.70
CA GLY A 54 -1.50 -21.10 -1.25
C GLY A 54 -2.03 -20.39 -2.50
N HIS A 55 -1.35 -19.33 -2.95
CA HIS A 55 -1.69 -18.57 -4.14
C HIS A 55 -0.73 -18.88 -5.29
N ARG A 56 -1.17 -18.63 -6.53
CA ARG A 56 -0.27 -18.65 -7.69
C ARG A 56 0.53 -17.36 -7.68
N VAL A 57 1.86 -17.47 -7.72
CA VAL A 57 2.76 -16.32 -7.76
C VAL A 57 3.49 -16.29 -9.09
N GLU A 58 3.35 -15.19 -9.83
CA GLU A 58 4.18 -14.89 -11.00
C GLU A 58 5.30 -13.95 -10.58
N GLN A 59 6.53 -14.31 -10.94
CA GLN A 59 7.73 -13.56 -10.60
C GLN A 59 8.33 -12.99 -11.88
N VAL A 60 8.67 -11.70 -11.85
CA VAL A 60 9.31 -11.01 -12.96
C VAL A 60 10.62 -10.44 -12.45
N ASP A 61 11.69 -10.89 -13.07
CA ASP A 61 13.03 -10.33 -12.96
C ASP A 61 13.23 -9.46 -14.21
N VAL A 62 13.21 -8.14 -14.02
CA VAL A 62 13.23 -7.14 -15.10
C VAL A 62 14.66 -6.93 -15.60
N ASN A 63 15.67 -7.06 -14.74
CA ASN A 63 17.08 -6.83 -15.09
C ASN A 63 17.89 -8.12 -15.32
N ASN A 64 17.28 -9.30 -15.15
CA ASN A 64 17.88 -10.62 -15.26
C ASN A 64 19.05 -10.86 -14.30
N ASP A 65 19.00 -10.30 -13.09
CA ASP A 65 20.05 -10.49 -12.07
C ASP A 65 19.84 -11.74 -11.20
N GLY A 66 18.73 -12.46 -11.40
CA GLY A 66 18.35 -13.65 -10.66
C GLY A 66 17.51 -13.37 -9.41
N ARG A 67 17.17 -12.11 -9.12
CA ARG A 67 16.22 -11.70 -8.09
C ARG A 67 14.97 -11.10 -8.74
N PRO A 68 13.76 -11.52 -8.36
CA PRO A 68 12.56 -10.96 -8.93
C PRO A 68 12.31 -9.54 -8.40
N ASP A 69 12.21 -8.56 -9.31
CA ASP A 69 11.81 -7.19 -8.98
C ASP A 69 10.30 -7.10 -8.70
N ILE A 70 9.49 -7.95 -9.33
CA ILE A 70 8.03 -7.91 -9.20
C ILE A 70 7.50 -9.30 -8.88
N LYS A 71 6.62 -9.37 -7.89
CA LYS A 71 5.79 -10.55 -7.63
C LYS A 71 4.32 -10.20 -7.76
N ARG A 72 3.59 -10.95 -8.57
CA ARG A 72 2.13 -10.84 -8.73
C ARG A 72 1.47 -12.06 -8.13
N VAL A 73 0.59 -11.84 -7.17
CA VAL A 73 -0.10 -12.91 -6.44
C VAL A 73 -1.54 -13.00 -6.93
N TYR A 74 -1.98 -14.22 -7.26
CA TYR A 74 -3.29 -14.48 -7.84
C TYR A 74 -4.13 -15.43 -7.00
N GLU A 75 -5.44 -15.15 -6.95
CA GLU A 75 -6.48 -16.10 -6.60
C GLU A 75 -7.26 -16.48 -7.88
N GLY A 76 -7.07 -17.71 -8.35
CA GLY A 76 -7.53 -18.11 -9.68
C GLY A 76 -6.87 -17.26 -10.78
N ASN A 77 -7.67 -16.49 -11.52
CA ASN A 77 -7.20 -15.56 -12.55
C ASN A 77 -7.20 -14.09 -12.10
N HIS A 78 -7.55 -13.83 -10.85
CA HIS A 78 -7.64 -12.48 -10.30
C HIS A 78 -6.34 -12.14 -9.55
N GLU A 79 -5.63 -11.10 -9.98
CA GLU A 79 -4.46 -10.57 -9.26
C GLU A 79 -4.98 -9.91 -7.98
N VAL A 80 -4.62 -10.45 -6.81
CA VAL A 80 -5.09 -9.96 -5.50
C VAL A 80 -4.14 -8.91 -4.92
N CYS A 81 -2.84 -9.07 -5.14
CA CYS A 81 -1.83 -8.11 -4.75
C CYS A 81 -0.55 -8.25 -5.59
N ARG A 82 0.22 -7.16 -5.63
CA ARG A 82 1.52 -7.06 -6.26
C ARG A 82 2.54 -6.49 -5.29
N ILE A 83 3.73 -7.06 -5.31
CA ILE A 83 4.89 -6.62 -4.54
C ILE A 83 5.93 -6.17 -5.57
N SER A 84 6.54 -5.00 -5.39
CA SER A 84 7.56 -4.48 -6.29
C SER A 84 8.75 -3.90 -5.53
N ASP A 85 9.93 -4.34 -5.93
CA ASP A 85 11.24 -3.75 -5.63
C ASP A 85 11.59 -2.83 -6.81
N LEU A 86 11.45 -1.53 -6.59
CA LEU A 86 11.56 -0.48 -7.60
C LEU A 86 13.01 -0.01 -7.75
N ASN A 87 13.78 -0.04 -6.65
CA ASN A 87 15.18 0.41 -6.61
C ASN A 87 16.20 -0.75 -6.76
N ARG A 88 15.74 -2.00 -6.71
CA ARG A 88 16.50 -3.25 -6.86
C ARG A 88 17.50 -3.53 -5.75
N ASP A 89 17.17 -3.15 -4.52
CA ASP A 89 18.00 -3.44 -3.34
C ASP A 89 17.69 -4.81 -2.69
N GLY A 90 16.68 -5.51 -3.22
CA GLY A 90 16.20 -6.80 -2.73
C GLY A 90 15.10 -6.69 -1.66
N LYS A 91 14.61 -5.49 -1.36
CA LYS A 91 13.48 -5.25 -0.45
C LYS A 91 12.28 -4.71 -1.24
N PRO A 92 11.05 -5.03 -0.84
CA PRO A 92 9.87 -4.41 -1.42
C PRO A 92 9.80 -2.91 -1.11
N ASP A 93 9.65 -2.09 -2.15
CA ASP A 93 9.38 -0.66 -2.03
C ASP A 93 7.88 -0.36 -2.12
N MET A 94 7.11 -1.25 -2.76
CA MET A 94 5.72 -0.99 -3.11
C MET A 94 4.86 -2.24 -2.99
N PHE A 95 3.68 -2.06 -2.41
CA PHE A 95 2.61 -3.05 -2.38
C PHE A 95 1.33 -2.47 -2.99
N GLU A 96 0.75 -3.17 -3.94
CA GLU A 96 -0.52 -2.80 -4.57
C GLU A 96 -1.55 -3.90 -4.30
N TYR A 97 -2.78 -3.53 -3.96
CA TYR A 97 -3.87 -4.48 -3.68
C TYR A 97 -5.07 -4.14 -4.55
N TYR A 98 -5.69 -5.19 -5.08
CA TYR A 98 -6.77 -5.07 -6.04
C TYR A 98 -8.11 -5.52 -5.44
N ASP A 99 -9.20 -4.90 -5.88
CA ASP A 99 -10.56 -5.33 -5.57
C ASP A 99 -10.98 -6.50 -6.48
N THR A 100 -12.11 -7.14 -6.21
CA THR A 100 -12.60 -8.29 -6.99
C THR A 100 -12.90 -7.99 -8.46
N ALA A 101 -13.03 -6.71 -8.84
CA ALA A 101 -13.19 -6.28 -10.22
C ALA A 101 -11.84 -6.02 -10.92
N GLY A 102 -10.72 -6.13 -10.21
CA GLY A 102 -9.37 -5.90 -10.69
C GLY A 102 -8.92 -4.44 -10.61
N ASN A 103 -9.67 -3.56 -9.95
CA ASN A 103 -9.23 -2.18 -9.77
C ASN A 103 -8.30 -2.08 -8.56
N LEU A 104 -7.33 -1.17 -8.62
CA LEU A 104 -6.53 -0.81 -7.45
C LEU A 104 -7.46 -0.28 -6.35
N ARG A 105 -7.34 -0.85 -5.14
CA ARG A 105 -8.08 -0.41 -3.93
C ARG A 105 -7.16 0.17 -2.86
N ARG A 106 -5.89 -0.22 -2.87
CA ARG A 106 -4.90 0.20 -1.89
C ARG A 106 -3.50 0.16 -2.48
N ARG A 107 -2.68 1.14 -2.11
CA ARG A 107 -1.25 1.17 -2.42
C ARG A 107 -0.47 1.56 -1.17
N GLU A 108 0.60 0.84 -0.88
CA GLU A 108 1.51 1.13 0.22
C GLU A 108 2.92 1.28 -0.34
N ALA A 109 3.64 2.30 0.07
CA ALA A 109 4.97 2.61 -0.46
C ALA A 109 5.95 3.01 0.64
N ASP A 110 7.19 2.58 0.47
CA ASP A 110 8.38 3.10 1.13
C ASP A 110 9.12 4.00 0.13
N TYR A 111 8.91 5.31 0.23
CA TYR A 111 9.52 6.29 -0.68
C TYR A 111 10.93 6.73 -0.27
N ASP A 112 11.37 6.42 0.95
CA ASP A 112 12.67 6.85 1.49
C ASP A 112 13.64 5.69 1.72
N ASP A 113 13.32 4.51 1.19
CA ASP A 113 14.12 3.28 1.13
C ASP A 113 14.62 2.82 2.52
N ASN A 114 13.85 3.12 3.58
CA ASN A 114 14.26 2.84 4.96
C ASN A 114 13.75 1.49 5.48
N GLY A 115 12.95 0.77 4.69
CA GLY A 115 12.29 -0.50 4.98
C GLY A 115 10.93 -0.37 5.68
N ILE A 116 10.39 0.85 5.81
CA ILE A 116 9.14 1.15 6.50
C ILE A 116 8.24 1.90 5.52
N VAL A 117 7.02 1.41 5.33
CA VAL A 117 5.99 2.11 4.55
C VAL A 117 5.76 3.50 5.14
N ASN A 118 5.96 4.55 4.33
CA ASN A 118 5.74 5.94 4.71
C ASN A 118 4.56 6.57 3.97
N SER A 119 3.88 5.81 3.11
CA SER A 119 2.65 6.22 2.42
C SER A 119 1.66 5.07 2.29
N ILE A 120 0.40 5.34 2.65
CA ILE A 120 -0.74 4.45 2.44
C ILE A 120 -1.81 5.23 1.67
N GLU A 121 -2.17 4.74 0.49
CA GLU A 121 -3.19 5.33 -0.36
C GLU A 121 -4.39 4.38 -0.51
N ILE A 122 -5.60 4.94 -0.44
CA ILE A 122 -6.86 4.21 -0.58
C ILE A 122 -7.59 4.69 -1.83
N TYR A 123 -8.09 3.70 -2.57
CA TYR A 123 -8.78 3.89 -3.83
C TYR A 123 -10.19 3.30 -3.77
N GLU A 124 -11.14 4.00 -4.36
CA GLU A 124 -12.51 3.52 -4.60
C GLU A 124 -12.78 3.55 -6.10
N ASN A 125 -13.16 2.40 -6.66
CA ASN A 125 -13.39 2.24 -8.11
C ASN A 125 -12.18 2.73 -8.95
N GLY A 126 -10.96 2.42 -8.50
CA GLY A 126 -9.72 2.81 -9.15
C GLY A 126 -9.34 4.30 -9.02
N LYS A 127 -10.06 5.09 -8.21
CA LYS A 127 -9.76 6.51 -7.97
C LYS A 127 -9.31 6.73 -6.54
N ILE A 128 -8.24 7.49 -6.35
CA ILE A 128 -7.76 7.84 -5.01
C ILE A 128 -8.81 8.67 -4.26
N VAL A 129 -9.08 8.30 -3.01
CA VAL A 129 -10.01 9.02 -2.13
C VAL A 129 -9.34 9.51 -0.85
N ARG A 130 -8.27 8.83 -0.42
CA ARG A 130 -7.52 9.15 0.80
C ARG A 130 -6.06 8.77 0.65
N ALA A 131 -5.17 9.54 1.28
CA ALA A 131 -3.79 9.14 1.53
C ALA A 131 -3.39 9.45 2.98
N GLU A 132 -2.50 8.63 3.53
CA GLU A 132 -1.95 8.73 4.89
C GLU A 132 -0.43 8.66 4.76
N LEU A 133 0.29 9.61 5.35
CA LEU A 133 1.72 9.79 5.14
C LEU A 133 2.45 9.95 6.47
N ASP A 134 3.61 9.30 6.57
CA ASP A 134 4.67 9.68 7.49
C ASP A 134 5.55 10.72 6.79
N ALA A 135 5.12 11.98 6.78
CA ALA A 135 5.78 13.03 6.01
C ALA A 135 7.07 13.55 6.68
N THR A 136 7.33 13.12 7.92
CA THR A 136 8.52 13.50 8.70
C THR A 136 9.48 12.33 8.95
N SER A 137 9.21 11.16 8.35
CA SER A 137 9.98 9.90 8.50
C SER A 137 10.24 9.54 9.97
N GLN A 138 9.23 9.67 10.83
CA GLN A 138 9.31 9.34 12.26
C GLN A 138 8.75 7.94 12.59
N GLY A 139 8.42 7.13 11.59
CA GLY A 139 7.83 5.80 11.71
C GLY A 139 6.35 5.83 12.10
N ARG A 140 5.63 6.91 11.76
CA ARG A 140 4.22 7.12 12.15
C ARG A 140 3.52 8.09 11.21
N ILE A 141 2.23 7.86 10.97
CA ILE A 141 1.44 8.77 10.15
C ILE A 141 1.26 10.12 10.88
N ASP A 142 1.63 11.20 10.19
CA ASP A 142 1.50 12.58 10.66
C ASP A 142 0.67 13.45 9.72
N THR A 143 0.36 12.97 8.50
CA THR A 143 -0.35 13.73 7.48
C THR A 143 -1.45 12.89 6.84
N TRP A 144 -2.64 13.47 6.67
CA TRP A 144 -3.80 12.83 6.03
C TRP A 144 -4.37 13.71 4.93
N ASP A 145 -4.54 13.14 3.73
CA ASP A 145 -5.10 13.81 2.56
C ASP A 145 -6.45 13.21 2.17
N THR A 146 -7.36 14.06 1.69
CA THR A 146 -8.64 13.67 1.09
C THR A 146 -8.74 14.21 -0.32
N PHE A 147 -9.32 13.42 -1.23
CA PHE A 147 -9.45 13.71 -2.65
C PHE A 147 -10.92 13.72 -3.08
N ASP A 148 -11.23 14.50 -4.12
CA ASP A 148 -12.54 14.46 -4.77
C ASP A 148 -12.63 13.34 -5.83
N ALA A 149 -13.81 13.17 -6.42
CA ALA A 149 -14.06 12.15 -7.45
C ALA A 149 -13.28 12.35 -8.76
N SER A 150 -12.59 13.48 -8.93
CA SER A 150 -11.67 13.75 -10.04
C SER A 150 -10.20 13.43 -9.69
N GLY A 151 -9.91 13.09 -8.43
CA GLY A 151 -8.56 12.84 -7.93
C GLY A 151 -7.83 14.12 -7.50
N LYS A 152 -8.52 15.26 -7.40
CA LYS A 152 -7.91 16.49 -6.88
C LYS A 152 -8.00 16.51 -5.36
N ARG A 153 -6.90 16.86 -4.70
CA ARG A 153 -6.87 17.05 -3.24
C ARG A 153 -7.83 18.17 -2.84
N THR A 154 -8.68 17.87 -1.85
CA THR A 154 -9.67 18.79 -1.28
C THR A 154 -9.34 19.18 0.15
N LYS A 155 -8.66 18.31 0.89
CA LYS A 155 -8.25 18.55 2.28
C LYS A 155 -6.90 17.91 2.58
N ARG A 156 -6.13 18.58 3.44
CA ARG A 156 -4.96 18.01 4.13
C ARG A 156 -5.02 18.36 5.61
N GLU A 157 -4.62 17.41 6.44
CA GLU A 157 -4.51 17.53 7.89
C GLU A 157 -3.12 17.08 8.31
N ARG A 158 -2.52 17.76 9.30
CA ARG A 158 -1.22 17.39 9.84
C ARG A 158 -1.18 17.52 11.37
N ASP A 159 -0.53 16.56 12.00
CA ASP A 159 -0.09 16.59 13.40
C ASP A 159 1.41 16.91 13.40
N THR A 160 1.77 18.18 13.67
CA THR A 160 3.18 18.60 13.61
C THR A 160 3.97 18.29 14.87
N ASN A 161 3.30 18.08 16.01
CA ASN A 161 3.94 17.90 17.31
C ASN A 161 4.00 16.43 17.77
N GLY A 162 3.23 15.57 17.11
CA GLY A 162 3.19 14.15 17.37
C GLY A 162 2.38 13.74 18.60
N ASP A 163 1.38 14.50 19.02
CA ASP A 163 0.50 14.13 20.13
C ASP A 163 -0.75 13.33 19.70
N GLY A 164 -0.91 13.08 18.40
CA GLY A 164 -2.04 12.36 17.81
C GLY A 164 -3.23 13.25 17.47
N ARG A 165 -3.11 14.57 17.66
CA ARG A 165 -4.12 15.56 17.30
C ARG A 165 -3.63 16.40 16.13
N VAL A 166 -4.55 16.65 15.21
CA VAL A 166 -4.27 17.56 14.09
C VAL A 166 -4.14 18.98 14.62
N ASP A 167 -3.05 19.66 14.24
CA ASP A 167 -2.78 21.05 14.59
C ASP A 167 -2.66 21.96 13.34
N GLN A 168 -2.71 21.40 12.13
CA GLN A 168 -2.73 22.14 10.87
C GLN A 168 -3.71 21.56 9.85
N TRP A 169 -4.40 22.45 9.13
CA TRP A 169 -5.37 22.12 8.10
C TRP A 169 -5.14 22.92 6.83
N TRP A 170 -5.31 22.27 5.67
CA TRP A 170 -5.44 22.92 4.37
C TRP A 170 -6.76 22.48 3.75
N THR A 171 -7.50 23.43 3.21
CA THR A 171 -8.71 23.20 2.39
C THR A 171 -8.49 23.78 1.01
N TYR A 172 -8.74 22.99 -0.03
CA TYR A 172 -8.49 23.33 -1.41
C TYR A 172 -9.79 23.46 -2.18
N GLU A 173 -10.07 24.67 -2.68
CA GLU A 173 -11.30 25.00 -3.41
C GLU A 173 -10.93 25.69 -4.73
N GLY A 174 -10.80 24.91 -5.80
CA GLY A 174 -10.27 25.42 -7.06
C GLY A 174 -8.82 25.88 -6.92
N ASP A 175 -8.58 27.16 -7.20
CA ASP A 175 -7.30 27.88 -7.05
C ASP A 175 -7.11 28.51 -5.65
N LYS A 176 -8.14 28.46 -4.81
CA LYS A 176 -8.10 28.97 -3.43
C LYS A 176 -7.63 27.88 -2.49
N VAL A 177 -6.71 28.24 -1.59
CA VAL A 177 -6.23 27.39 -0.50
C VAL A 177 -6.42 28.13 0.82
N THR A 178 -7.15 27.54 1.75
CA THR A 178 -7.27 28.04 3.12
C THR A 178 -6.44 27.17 4.04
N ILE A 179 -5.48 27.79 4.72
CA ILE A 179 -4.58 27.19 5.70
C ILE A 179 -5.03 27.66 7.08
N ALA A 180 -5.09 26.77 8.05
CA ALA A 180 -5.39 27.10 9.43
C ALA A 180 -4.54 26.26 10.38
N SER A 181 -4.35 26.74 11.61
CA SER A 181 -3.56 26.06 12.63
C SER A 181 -4.17 26.21 14.02
N ASP A 182 -3.94 25.23 14.88
CA ASP A 182 -4.27 25.25 16.30
C ASP A 182 -2.97 25.45 17.09
N LYS A 183 -2.72 26.68 17.53
CA LYS A 183 -1.53 27.03 18.32
C LYS A 183 -1.78 26.89 19.82
N ASN A 184 -3.05 26.85 20.23
CA ASN A 184 -3.44 26.85 21.63
C ASN A 184 -3.71 25.44 22.18
N GLY A 185 -3.83 24.44 21.30
CA GLY A 185 -3.98 23.03 21.61
C GLY A 185 -5.40 22.63 22.04
N ASP A 186 -6.43 23.40 21.70
CA ASP A 186 -7.83 23.11 22.04
C ASP A 186 -8.53 22.17 21.05
N GLY A 187 -7.82 21.75 19.99
CA GLY A 187 -8.28 20.87 18.93
C GLY A 187 -9.07 21.59 17.84
N LYS A 188 -9.02 22.92 17.78
CA LYS A 188 -9.74 23.73 16.78
C LYS A 188 -8.82 24.73 16.11
N PRO A 189 -9.08 25.09 14.85
CA PRO A 189 -8.32 26.14 14.20
C PRO A 189 -8.49 27.48 14.92
N ASP A 190 -7.37 28.14 15.21
CA ASP A 190 -7.36 29.49 15.77
C ASP A 190 -7.86 30.51 14.74
N PRO A 191 -8.81 31.41 15.08
CA PRO A 191 -9.33 32.39 14.12
C PRO A 191 -8.27 33.34 13.54
N ASP A 192 -7.20 33.63 14.28
CA ASP A 192 -6.09 34.50 13.86
C ASP A 192 -4.97 33.75 13.10
N SER A 193 -5.05 32.42 12.97
CA SER A 193 -4.11 31.61 12.19
C SER A 193 -4.57 31.35 10.75
N ILE A 194 -5.82 31.68 10.42
CA ILE A 194 -6.41 31.39 9.12
C ILE A 194 -5.80 32.30 8.04
N VAL A 195 -5.15 31.68 7.05
CA VAL A 195 -4.59 32.34 5.88
C VAL A 195 -5.26 31.77 4.64
N THR A 196 -5.75 32.63 3.76
CA THR A 196 -6.26 32.22 2.44
C THR A 196 -5.34 32.72 1.33
N LEU A 197 -4.91 31.81 0.48
CA LEU A 197 -4.08 32.05 -0.69
C LEU A 197 -4.89 31.80 -1.95
N GLY A 198 -4.66 32.59 -3.00
CA GLY A 198 -5.38 32.45 -4.27
C GLY A 198 -6.82 32.95 -4.22
N GLY A 199 -7.56 32.74 -5.31
CA GLY A 199 -8.86 33.37 -5.55
C GLY A 199 -8.71 34.76 -6.16
N SER A 200 -9.57 35.07 -7.14
CA SER A 200 -9.63 36.37 -7.81
C SER A 200 -10.12 37.45 -6.83
N GLY A 201 -9.23 37.95 -5.98
CA GLY A 201 -9.48 39.07 -5.05
C GLY A 201 -8.95 38.83 -3.64
N GLY A 202 -7.66 39.11 -3.40
CA GLY A 202 -7.15 39.20 -2.04
C GLY A 202 -5.63 39.25 -1.95
N GLY A 203 -5.06 40.45 -1.92
CA GLY A 203 -3.65 40.66 -1.57
C GLY A 203 -3.41 40.28 -0.11
N GLY A 204 -2.84 39.10 0.11
CA GLY A 204 -2.30 38.67 1.40
C GLY A 204 -0.78 38.59 1.33
N SER A 205 -0.10 39.26 2.26
CA SER A 205 1.36 39.20 2.41
C SER A 205 1.80 37.76 2.67
N ALA A 206 2.64 37.22 1.79
CA ALA A 206 3.26 35.90 1.95
C ALA A 206 4.26 35.92 3.11
N ALA A 207 3.79 35.78 4.34
CA ALA A 207 4.58 35.10 5.36
C ALA A 207 4.65 33.63 4.95
N ALA A 208 5.86 33.05 4.91
CA ALA A 208 6.13 31.73 4.36
C ALA A 208 5.07 30.70 4.80
N ALA A 209 4.17 30.36 3.89
CA ALA A 209 3.22 29.28 4.11
C ALA A 209 4.03 28.00 4.34
N PRO A 210 3.69 27.16 5.34
CA PRO A 210 4.26 25.82 5.42
C PRO A 210 4.03 25.13 4.08
N ALA A 211 5.13 24.64 3.48
CA ALA A 211 5.10 24.09 2.15
C ALA A 211 4.06 22.96 2.07
N ASP A 212 3.10 23.10 1.17
CA ASP A 212 2.25 22.00 0.74
C ASP A 212 3.10 21.02 -0.07
N ALA A 213 3.91 20.21 0.63
CA ALA A 213 4.66 19.14 0.01
C ALA A 213 3.64 18.14 -0.55
N GLY A 214 3.34 18.22 -1.85
CA GLY A 214 2.43 17.30 -2.53
C GLY A 214 2.77 15.84 -2.22
N LEU A 215 1.83 14.93 -2.48
CA LEU A 215 2.20 13.51 -2.51
C LEU A 215 3.43 13.40 -3.43
N PRO A 216 4.54 12.79 -2.99
CA PRO A 216 5.60 12.49 -3.92
C PRO A 216 4.97 11.68 -5.07
N PRO A 217 5.27 11.99 -6.34
CA PRO A 217 4.80 11.15 -7.42
C PRO A 217 5.24 9.71 -7.13
N PRO A 218 4.40 8.69 -7.40
CA PRO A 218 4.85 7.31 -7.29
C PRO A 218 6.15 7.14 -8.06
N PRO A 219 7.11 6.33 -7.56
CA PRO A 219 8.36 6.15 -8.26
C PRO A 219 8.00 5.56 -9.62
N ALA A 220 8.69 6.00 -10.67
CA ALA A 220 8.43 5.43 -11.98
C ALA A 220 8.62 3.90 -11.88
N PRO A 221 7.71 3.09 -12.45
CA PRO A 221 7.93 1.65 -12.48
C PRO A 221 9.31 1.37 -13.12
N PRO A 222 10.01 0.30 -12.71
CA PRO A 222 11.30 -0.04 -13.29
C PRO A 222 11.16 -0.06 -14.81
N SER A 223 11.98 0.75 -15.48
CA SER A 223 11.96 0.81 -16.95
C SER A 223 12.22 -0.60 -17.46
N ALA A 224 11.31 -1.13 -18.29
CA ALA A 224 11.62 -2.30 -19.09
C ALA A 224 12.91 -2.00 -19.87
N PRO A 225 13.84 -2.96 -20.01
CA PRO A 225 15.01 -2.75 -20.86
C PRO A 225 14.52 -2.27 -22.22
N GLY A 226 14.99 -1.08 -22.62
CA GLY A 226 14.70 -0.54 -23.93
C GLY A 226 15.02 -1.62 -24.95
N SER A 227 14.08 -1.87 -25.86
CA SER A 227 14.21 -2.86 -26.93
C SER A 227 15.64 -2.80 -27.47
N GLU A 228 16.43 -3.83 -27.16
CA GLU A 228 17.72 -4.00 -27.81
C GLU A 228 17.45 -3.94 -29.31
N PRO A 229 18.23 -3.15 -30.10
CA PRO A 229 17.99 -3.08 -31.53
C PRO A 229 18.00 -4.50 -32.06
N GLU A 230 16.88 -4.87 -32.69
CA GLU A 230 16.66 -6.18 -33.31
C GLU A 230 17.95 -6.58 -34.04
N PRO A 231 18.54 -7.76 -33.75
CA PRO A 231 19.70 -8.19 -34.51
C PRO A 231 19.32 -8.17 -35.99
N PRO A 232 20.17 -7.62 -36.87
CA PRO A 232 19.81 -7.46 -38.27
C PRO A 232 19.34 -8.80 -38.82
N SER A 233 18.16 -8.79 -39.44
CA SER A 233 17.58 -9.98 -40.08
C SER A 233 18.66 -10.66 -40.93
N PRO A 234 18.82 -12.00 -40.87
CA PRO A 234 19.80 -12.66 -41.71
C PRO A 234 19.47 -12.34 -43.17
N SER A 235 20.40 -11.69 -43.86
CA SER A 235 20.33 -11.49 -45.31
C SER A 235 20.00 -12.81 -45.97
N PRO A 236 19.04 -12.86 -46.92
CA PRO A 236 18.76 -14.07 -47.65
C PRO A 236 20.05 -14.55 -48.32
N ALA A 237 20.41 -15.81 -48.04
CA ALA A 237 21.56 -16.46 -48.64
C ALA A 237 21.47 -16.33 -50.17
N ALA A 238 22.56 -15.88 -50.78
CA ALA A 238 22.69 -15.86 -52.23
C ALA A 238 22.43 -17.28 -52.77
N VAL A 239 21.41 -17.40 -53.61
CA VAL A 239 21.14 -18.60 -54.39
C VAL A 239 22.37 -18.86 -55.25
N PRO A 240 23.01 -20.05 -55.21
CA PRO A 240 24.12 -20.33 -56.10
C PRO A 240 23.61 -20.34 -57.54
N ASP A 241 24.27 -19.51 -58.37
CA ASP A 241 24.07 -19.39 -59.80
C ASP A 241 24.15 -20.77 -60.47
N ALA A 242 23.02 -21.24 -61.00
CA ALA A 242 22.95 -22.47 -61.77
C ALA A 242 23.61 -22.21 -63.13
N GLY A 243 24.91 -22.50 -63.22
CA GLY A 243 25.67 -22.42 -64.46
C GLY A 243 25.01 -23.20 -65.61
N PRO A 244 25.21 -22.77 -66.87
CA PRO A 244 24.46 -23.27 -68.01
C PRO A 244 24.76 -24.75 -68.30
N PRO A 245 23.80 -25.48 -68.88
CA PRO A 245 23.92 -26.93 -69.07
C PRO A 245 25.06 -27.26 -70.03
N ARG A 246 25.94 -28.17 -69.61
CA ARG A 246 26.96 -28.78 -70.48
C ARG A 246 26.27 -29.59 -71.58
N ARG A 247 26.47 -29.18 -72.83
CA ARG A 247 26.13 -29.97 -74.01
C ARG A 247 26.91 -31.29 -73.98
N GLY A 248 26.18 -32.40 -73.89
CA GLY A 248 26.72 -33.74 -74.02
C GLY A 248 27.33 -33.94 -75.41
N GLY A 249 28.66 -34.08 -75.44
CA GLY A 249 29.39 -34.57 -76.60
C GLY A 249 29.32 -36.10 -76.63
N ALA A 250 29.07 -36.62 -77.83
CA ALA A 250 29.03 -38.02 -78.16
C ALA A 250 30.33 -38.76 -77.81
N GLN A 251 30.20 -40.01 -77.36
CA GLN A 251 31.17 -41.05 -77.66
C GLN A 251 30.44 -42.28 -78.21
N ARG A 252 31.15 -42.90 -79.16
CA ARG A 252 30.78 -44.03 -80.01
C ARG A 252 30.71 -45.34 -79.24
#